data_AF-A0A1G7YT16-F1
#
_entry.id   AF-A0A1G7YT16-F1
#
_cell.length_a   1.000
_cell.length_b   1.000
_cell.length_c   1.000
_cell.angle_alpha   90.00
_cell.angle_beta   90.00
_cell.angle_gamma   90.00
#
_symmetry.space_group_name_H-M   'P 1'
#
loop_
_entity.id
_entity.type
_entity.pdbx_description
1 polymer ?
#
loop_
_entity_poly.entity_id
_entity_poly.type
_entity_poly.pdbx_seq_one_letter_code
_entity_poly.pdbx_strand_id
1 'polypeptide(L)'
;MSAPFPSKVVLGDRSLPPGYDHPHASEQARRIAEEGTILRVQVGSGVHGTSISGQDDRDEMGICLEPPEFVTGVARVGGGIPFEQYQRHTVWDRPGGLANRSGAGDLDVVVYSARKWARLALAGNPTVLLLLFVPDAEVVHRDEAGAELVDNAHRFVSRLAADRFLGYLAGQRAAMTGEAGAHTNRPELVAVHGYDTKYAMHALRLGVQGVELLSTGRISLPVPEPDRSYLRAVRAGEVPLPEVVAAVDDAERRLVELRDSATVPDEPDHAWVDGWLHRSYLASWARR
;
A
#
# COMPACT_ATOMS: atom_id res chain seq x y z
N MET A 1 1.28 6.28 28.77
CA MET A 1 1.70 6.57 27.38
C MET A 1 1.20 7.95 27.04
N SER A 2 2.06 8.88 26.62
CA SER A 2 1.62 10.19 26.15
C SER A 2 0.67 9.99 24.98
N ALA A 3 -0.45 10.69 24.94
CA ALA A 3 -1.26 10.73 23.73
C ALA A 3 -0.34 11.15 22.56
N PRO A 4 -0.35 10.44 21.43
CA PRO A 4 0.40 10.88 20.26
C PRO A 4 -0.03 12.30 19.91
N PHE A 5 0.92 13.16 19.56
CA PHE A 5 0.60 14.46 19.00
C PHE A 5 -0.27 14.26 17.75
N PRO A 6 -1.29 15.11 17.52
CA PRO A 6 -2.14 14.98 16.35
C PRO A 6 -1.31 15.07 15.08
N SER A 7 -1.67 14.25 14.09
CA SER A 7 -1.03 14.21 12.78
C SER A 7 -1.08 15.58 12.12
N LYS A 8 0.04 15.99 11.54
CA LYS A 8 0.15 17.31 10.90
C LYS A 8 -0.64 17.36 9.59
N VAL A 9 -1.46 18.39 9.41
CA VAL A 9 -2.06 18.74 8.12
C VAL A 9 -0.95 19.14 7.14
N VAL A 10 -0.95 18.54 5.95
CA VAL A 10 0.02 18.79 4.87
C VAL A 10 -0.77 19.08 3.60
N LEU A 11 -0.95 20.36 3.27
CA LEU A 11 -1.68 20.79 2.06
C LEU A 11 -0.76 20.87 0.84
N GLY A 12 -0.06 19.78 0.54
CA GLY A 12 0.74 19.69 -0.68
C GLY A 12 -0.11 19.52 -1.94
N ASP A 13 0.56 19.49 -3.08
CA ASP A 13 -0.08 19.40 -4.40
C ASP A 13 -0.95 18.13 -4.49
N ARG A 14 -2.12 18.30 -5.12
CA ARG A 14 -3.11 17.24 -5.36
C ARG A 14 -3.15 16.82 -6.83
N SER A 15 -2.40 17.49 -7.70
CA SER A 15 -2.38 17.21 -9.12
C SER A 15 -2.08 15.74 -9.39
N LEU A 16 -2.82 15.16 -10.34
CA LEU A 16 -2.66 13.81 -10.84
C LEU A 16 -2.35 13.86 -12.34
N PRO A 17 -1.59 12.88 -12.87
CA PRO A 17 -1.32 12.81 -14.30
C PRO A 17 -2.62 12.75 -15.12
N PRO A 18 -2.61 13.20 -16.38
CA PRO A 18 -3.79 13.15 -17.22
C PRO A 18 -4.42 11.76 -17.31
N GLY A 19 -5.72 11.73 -17.61
CA GLY A 19 -6.41 10.48 -17.83
C GLY A 19 -5.81 9.66 -18.98
N TYR A 20 -5.97 8.35 -18.91
CA TYR A 20 -5.54 7.37 -19.91
C TYR A 20 -6.74 6.52 -20.35
N ASP A 21 -6.65 5.88 -21.51
CA ASP A 21 -7.68 4.95 -22.01
C ASP A 21 -7.66 3.64 -21.22
N HIS A 22 -8.16 3.71 -19.99
CA HIS A 22 -8.31 2.60 -19.05
C HIS A 22 -9.44 2.95 -18.07
N PRO A 23 -10.32 2.00 -17.68
CA PRO A 23 -11.48 2.29 -16.83
C PRO A 23 -11.14 3.01 -15.51
N HIS A 24 -10.03 2.62 -14.87
CA HIS A 24 -9.53 3.23 -13.64
C HIS A 24 -8.61 4.43 -13.87
N ALA A 25 -8.37 4.85 -15.11
CA ALA A 25 -7.52 5.98 -15.43
C ALA A 25 -8.25 7.06 -16.22
N SER A 26 -9.58 6.97 -16.40
CA SER A 26 -10.31 7.97 -17.17
C SER A 26 -10.17 9.36 -16.57
N GLU A 27 -10.34 10.39 -17.41
CA GLU A 27 -10.29 11.79 -16.95
C GLU A 27 -11.31 12.08 -15.82
N GLN A 28 -12.46 11.39 -15.84
CA GLN A 28 -13.45 11.49 -14.78
C GLN A 28 -12.96 10.85 -13.47
N ALA A 29 -12.33 9.67 -13.54
CA ALA A 29 -11.72 9.03 -12.38
C ALA A 29 -10.59 9.90 -11.81
N ARG A 30 -9.78 10.53 -12.68
CA ARG A 30 -8.74 11.49 -12.29
C ARG A 30 -9.32 12.65 -11.50
N ARG A 31 -10.37 13.32 -12.00
CA ARG A 31 -11.00 14.46 -11.32
C ARG A 31 -11.57 14.08 -9.96
N ILE A 32 -12.28 12.96 -9.86
CA ILE A 32 -12.80 12.45 -8.58
C ILE A 32 -11.67 12.25 -7.58
N ALA A 33 -10.58 11.60 -7.99
CA ALA A 33 -9.42 11.39 -7.13
C ALA A 33 -8.75 12.72 -6.75
N GLU A 34 -8.44 13.58 -7.72
CA GLU A 34 -7.74 14.84 -7.53
C GLU A 34 -8.52 15.79 -6.61
N GLU A 35 -9.83 15.93 -6.81
CA GLU A 35 -10.75 16.80 -6.03
C GLU A 35 -11.23 16.16 -4.72
N GLY A 36 -11.18 14.84 -4.59
CA GLY A 36 -11.59 14.13 -3.38
C GLY A 36 -10.46 13.72 -2.45
N THR A 37 -9.19 13.78 -2.87
CA THR A 37 -8.03 13.31 -2.07
C THR A 37 -7.99 13.96 -0.68
N ILE A 38 -7.95 13.11 0.36
CA ILE A 38 -7.80 13.49 1.77
C ILE A 38 -6.44 13.07 2.35
N LEU A 39 -5.81 12.05 1.77
CA LEU A 39 -4.50 11.53 2.13
C LEU A 39 -3.82 11.01 0.87
N ARG A 40 -2.57 11.43 0.63
CA ARG A 40 -1.69 10.91 -0.42
C ARG A 40 -0.26 10.91 0.08
N VAL A 41 0.42 9.79 -0.09
CA VAL A 41 1.77 9.55 0.43
C VAL A 41 2.61 8.84 -0.61
N GLN A 42 3.93 8.95 -0.47
CA GLN A 42 4.85 8.06 -1.19
C GLN A 42 4.81 6.65 -0.55
N VAL A 43 4.81 5.59 -1.36
CA VAL A 43 4.76 4.18 -0.89
C VAL A 43 5.82 3.28 -1.53
N GLY A 44 6.82 3.87 -2.18
CA GLY A 44 7.86 3.17 -2.94
C GLY A 44 8.96 2.52 -2.08
N SER A 45 9.92 1.88 -2.76
CA SER A 45 11.05 1.22 -2.10
C SER A 45 11.90 2.17 -1.22
N GLY A 46 11.95 3.45 -1.56
CA GLY A 46 12.56 4.50 -0.74
C GLY A 46 11.94 4.64 0.65
N VAL A 47 10.61 4.58 0.76
CA VAL A 47 9.87 4.72 2.03
C VAL A 47 10.13 3.54 2.95
N HIS A 48 10.37 2.36 2.39
CA HIS A 48 10.78 1.18 3.15
C HIS A 48 12.28 1.17 3.50
N GLY A 49 13.09 2.05 2.89
CA GLY A 49 14.54 2.08 3.04
C GLY A 49 15.26 0.97 2.26
N THR A 50 14.63 0.37 1.25
CA THR A 50 15.16 -0.80 0.50
C THR A 50 15.67 -0.46 -0.91
N SER A 51 15.77 0.83 -1.26
CA SER A 51 16.35 1.26 -2.53
C SER A 51 17.86 0.98 -2.62
N ILE A 52 18.33 0.62 -3.83
CA ILE A 52 19.72 0.28 -4.14
C ILE A 52 20.41 1.37 -4.98
N SER A 53 19.66 2.19 -5.72
CA SER A 53 20.22 3.22 -6.60
C SER A 53 19.27 4.41 -6.63
N GLY A 54 19.70 5.58 -6.14
CA GLY A 54 18.89 6.78 -5.88
C GLY A 54 18.27 7.48 -7.11
N GLN A 55 17.67 6.74 -8.02
CA GLN A 55 16.78 7.17 -9.09
C GLN A 55 15.58 6.19 -9.12
N ASP A 56 14.79 6.21 -8.05
CA ASP A 56 13.62 5.35 -7.94
C ASP A 56 12.46 5.90 -8.78
N ASP A 57 11.61 4.98 -9.23
CA ASP A 57 10.22 5.28 -9.58
C ASP A 57 9.52 5.90 -8.36
N ARG A 58 8.67 6.89 -8.61
CA ARG A 58 7.86 7.51 -7.55
C ARG A 58 6.54 6.75 -7.47
N ASP A 59 6.38 5.92 -6.45
CA ASP A 59 5.10 5.29 -6.15
C ASP A 59 4.30 6.14 -5.16
N GLU A 60 3.07 6.46 -5.48
CA GLU A 60 2.12 7.16 -4.62
C GLU A 60 0.86 6.35 -4.38
N MET A 61 0.38 6.42 -3.14
CA MET A 61 -0.91 5.88 -2.76
C MET A 61 -1.73 6.96 -2.07
N GLY A 62 -3.04 6.97 -2.33
CA GLY A 62 -3.94 7.89 -1.66
C GLY A 62 -5.34 7.36 -1.44
N ILE A 63 -6.11 8.18 -0.74
CA ILE A 63 -7.52 7.97 -0.38
C ILE A 63 -8.27 9.24 -0.78
N CYS A 64 -9.40 9.08 -1.46
CA CYS A 64 -10.30 10.17 -1.78
C CYS A 64 -11.73 9.93 -1.31
N LEU A 65 -12.45 11.03 -1.03
CA LEU A 65 -13.89 11.04 -0.82
C LEU A 65 -14.58 11.39 -2.15
N GLU A 66 -15.35 10.44 -2.67
CA GLU A 66 -16.14 10.62 -3.90
C GLU A 66 -17.24 11.70 -3.75
N PRO A 67 -17.62 12.36 -4.86
CA PRO A 67 -18.85 13.15 -4.93
C PRO A 67 -20.11 12.31 -4.69
N PRO A 68 -21.22 12.91 -4.21
CA PRO A 68 -22.42 12.17 -3.82
C PRO A 68 -23.04 11.36 -4.97
N GLU A 69 -22.99 11.86 -6.20
CA GLU A 69 -23.54 11.18 -7.38
C GLU A 69 -22.83 9.84 -7.71
N PHE A 70 -21.60 9.63 -7.22
CA PHE A 70 -20.85 8.37 -7.35
C PHE A 70 -21.01 7.42 -6.15
N VAL A 71 -21.58 7.91 -5.04
CA VAL A 71 -21.82 7.10 -3.83
C VAL A 71 -23.28 6.69 -3.74
N THR A 72 -24.19 7.67 -3.77
CA THR A 72 -25.64 7.45 -3.64
C THR A 72 -26.38 7.52 -4.98
N GLY A 73 -25.74 8.07 -6.02
CA GLY A 73 -26.29 8.17 -7.37
C GLY A 73 -25.90 7.00 -8.27
N VAL A 74 -26.22 7.15 -9.56
CA VAL A 74 -25.95 6.16 -10.62
C VAL A 74 -24.73 6.53 -11.49
N ALA A 75 -23.95 7.54 -11.09
CA ALA A 75 -22.79 7.96 -11.86
C ALA A 75 -21.73 6.85 -11.95
N ARG A 76 -21.02 6.85 -13.07
CA ARG A 76 -20.00 5.86 -13.44
C ARG A 76 -18.81 6.57 -14.07
N VAL A 77 -17.65 5.93 -14.05
CA VAL A 77 -16.41 6.39 -14.70
C VAL A 77 -16.15 5.63 -15.99
N GLY A 78 -14.93 5.72 -16.55
CA GLY A 78 -14.57 5.14 -17.84
C GLY A 78 -15.01 3.67 -17.98
N GLY A 79 -15.54 3.30 -19.14
CA GLY A 79 -16.08 1.95 -19.37
C GLY A 79 -17.38 1.64 -18.61
N GLY A 80 -18.02 2.62 -17.97
CA GLY A 80 -19.31 2.45 -17.30
C GLY A 80 -19.25 1.78 -15.93
N ILE A 81 -18.06 1.71 -15.31
CA ILE A 81 -17.86 1.05 -14.01
C ILE A 81 -18.08 2.02 -12.84
N PRO A 82 -18.40 1.52 -11.62
CA PRO A 82 -18.33 2.32 -10.41
C PRO A 82 -16.92 2.86 -10.16
N PHE A 83 -16.80 4.05 -9.58
CA PHE A 83 -15.51 4.54 -9.12
C PHE A 83 -15.09 3.81 -7.85
N GLU A 84 -14.00 3.07 -7.95
CA GLU A 84 -13.38 2.36 -6.82
C GLU A 84 -11.94 2.84 -6.58
N GLN A 85 -11.27 3.28 -7.65
CA GLN A 85 -9.93 3.86 -7.60
C GLN A 85 -9.64 4.62 -8.90
N TYR A 86 -8.71 5.57 -8.80
CA TYR A 86 -7.90 6.05 -9.91
C TYR A 86 -6.54 5.33 -9.87
N GLN A 87 -6.05 4.80 -10.98
CA GLN A 87 -4.73 4.18 -11.10
C GLN A 87 -4.07 4.63 -12.39
N ARG A 88 -2.83 5.12 -12.29
CA ARG A 88 -2.08 5.66 -13.40
C ARG A 88 -0.59 5.44 -13.25
N HIS A 89 0.03 4.94 -14.30
CA HIS A 89 1.48 4.82 -14.43
C HIS A 89 1.91 5.71 -15.59
N THR A 90 2.76 6.72 -15.40
CA THR A 90 3.15 7.66 -16.48
C THR A 90 3.86 6.97 -17.63
N VAL A 91 4.49 5.82 -17.38
CA VAL A 91 5.15 5.00 -18.41
C VAL A 91 4.19 4.52 -19.50
N TRP A 92 2.87 4.49 -19.24
CA TRP A 92 1.86 4.13 -20.24
C TRP A 92 1.78 5.12 -21.42
N ASP A 93 2.28 6.35 -21.28
CA ASP A 93 2.24 7.34 -22.37
C ASP A 93 3.27 7.06 -23.47
N ARG A 94 4.21 6.14 -23.21
CA ARG A 94 5.25 5.74 -24.15
C ARG A 94 4.72 4.62 -25.06
N PRO A 95 5.30 4.42 -26.27
CA PRO A 95 4.98 3.26 -27.10
C PRO A 95 5.06 1.95 -26.29
N GLY A 96 4.06 1.09 -26.43
CA GLY A 96 3.87 -0.10 -25.58
C GLY A 96 2.72 0.01 -24.57
N GLY A 97 2.31 1.24 -24.21
CA GLY A 97 1.09 1.49 -23.43
C GLY A 97 1.08 0.75 -22.09
N LEU A 98 -0.03 0.05 -21.83
CA LEU A 98 -0.24 -0.73 -20.59
C LEU A 98 0.78 -1.85 -20.35
N ALA A 99 1.53 -2.28 -21.38
CA ALA A 99 2.55 -3.33 -21.24
C ALA A 99 3.88 -2.81 -20.67
N ASN A 100 4.05 -1.49 -20.61
CA ASN A 100 5.28 -0.89 -20.11
C ASN A 100 5.45 -1.11 -18.60
N ARG A 101 6.71 -1.29 -18.19
CA ARG A 101 7.12 -1.41 -16.79
C ARG A 101 7.75 -0.10 -16.35
N SER A 102 7.30 0.43 -15.21
CA SER A 102 7.83 1.66 -14.65
C SER A 102 9.31 1.53 -14.29
N GLY A 103 10.03 2.64 -14.47
CA GLY A 103 11.43 2.77 -14.09
C GLY A 103 11.75 4.17 -13.59
N ALA A 104 13.05 4.49 -13.54
CA ALA A 104 13.53 5.77 -13.05
C ALA A 104 12.80 6.97 -13.70
N GLY A 105 12.22 7.84 -12.87
CA GLY A 105 11.52 9.04 -13.29
C GLY A 105 10.05 8.85 -13.69
N ASP A 106 9.53 7.62 -13.66
CA ASP A 106 8.08 7.38 -13.80
C ASP A 106 7.35 7.60 -12.47
N LEU A 107 6.07 8.00 -12.56
CA LEU A 107 5.15 8.11 -11.44
C LEU A 107 4.06 7.05 -11.58
N ASP A 108 3.95 6.23 -10.55
CA ASP A 108 2.92 5.22 -10.36
C ASP A 108 2.01 5.67 -9.23
N VAL A 109 0.78 6.06 -9.53
CA VAL A 109 -0.16 6.57 -8.53
C VAL A 109 -1.43 5.74 -8.50
N VAL A 110 -1.88 5.40 -7.30
CA VAL A 110 -3.20 4.85 -7.05
C VAL A 110 -3.90 5.62 -5.95
N VAL A 111 -5.11 6.11 -6.23
CA VAL A 111 -5.98 6.79 -5.25
C VAL A 111 -7.27 6.01 -5.13
N TYR A 112 -7.49 5.38 -3.99
CA TYR A 112 -8.69 4.59 -3.71
C TYR A 112 -9.85 5.48 -3.28
N SER A 113 -11.09 5.07 -3.58
CA SER A 113 -12.22 5.58 -2.81
C SER A 113 -12.06 5.22 -1.33
N ALA A 114 -12.50 6.11 -0.43
CA ALA A 114 -12.41 5.86 1.00
C ALA A 114 -13.15 4.58 1.41
N ARG A 115 -14.28 4.27 0.77
CA ARG A 115 -15.02 3.01 0.98
C ARG A 115 -14.22 1.77 0.59
N LYS A 116 -13.60 1.76 -0.60
CA LYS A 116 -12.76 0.62 -1.02
C LYS A 116 -11.57 0.46 -0.11
N TRP A 117 -10.87 1.56 0.16
CA TRP A 117 -9.70 1.54 1.03
C TRP A 117 -10.07 1.03 2.43
N ALA A 118 -11.13 1.55 3.04
CA ALA A 118 -11.55 1.15 4.39
C ALA A 118 -11.89 -0.35 4.45
N ARG A 119 -12.60 -0.88 3.45
CA ARG A 119 -12.89 -2.32 3.36
C ARG A 119 -11.62 -3.16 3.28
N LEU A 120 -10.62 -2.73 2.52
CA LEU A 120 -9.34 -3.43 2.40
C LEU A 120 -8.51 -3.32 3.68
N ALA A 121 -8.48 -2.14 4.30
CA ALA A 121 -7.75 -1.87 5.54
C ALA A 121 -8.33 -2.65 6.73
N LEU A 122 -9.67 -2.66 6.89
CA LEU A 122 -10.38 -3.48 7.88
C LEU A 122 -10.11 -4.97 7.68
N ALA A 123 -9.96 -5.42 6.43
CA ALA A 123 -9.62 -6.80 6.13
C ALA A 123 -8.13 -7.12 6.37
N GLY A 124 -7.33 -6.18 6.85
CA GLY A 124 -5.92 -6.37 7.18
C GLY A 124 -4.97 -6.34 5.97
N ASN A 125 -5.36 -5.73 4.85
CA ASN A 125 -4.54 -5.75 3.65
C ASN A 125 -3.21 -4.99 3.85
N PRO A 126 -2.05 -5.65 3.69
CA PRO A 126 -0.75 -5.09 4.05
C PRO A 126 -0.41 -3.83 3.24
N THR A 127 -0.75 -3.81 1.96
CA THR A 127 -0.38 -2.72 1.05
C THR A 127 -1.09 -1.42 1.40
N VAL A 128 -2.41 -1.47 1.65
CA VAL A 128 -3.18 -0.26 1.93
C VAL A 128 -3.08 0.22 3.38
N LEU A 129 -2.73 -0.67 4.32
CA LEU A 129 -2.50 -0.30 5.73
C LEU A 129 -1.26 0.59 5.88
N LEU A 130 -0.26 0.45 5.01
CA LEU A 130 0.97 1.26 5.05
C LEU A 130 0.69 2.76 5.07
N LEU A 131 -0.35 3.22 4.36
CA LEU A 131 -0.80 4.63 4.34
C LEU A 131 -0.91 5.27 5.72
N LEU A 132 -1.30 4.48 6.74
CA LEU A 132 -1.53 4.95 8.11
C LEU A 132 -0.25 5.09 8.93
N PHE A 133 0.87 4.56 8.43
CA PHE A 133 2.13 4.49 9.15
C PHE A 133 3.27 5.21 8.44
N VAL A 134 3.02 5.80 7.27
CA VAL A 134 4.01 6.60 6.54
C VAL A 134 4.41 7.84 7.35
N PRO A 135 5.72 8.14 7.50
CA PRO A 135 6.18 9.32 8.22
C PRO A 135 5.77 10.61 7.49
N ASP A 136 5.57 11.69 8.26
CA ASP A 136 5.14 13.00 7.75
C ASP A 136 5.99 13.55 6.59
N ALA A 137 7.29 13.20 6.54
CA ALA A 137 8.20 13.63 5.49
C ALA A 137 7.86 13.06 4.09
N GLU A 138 7.15 11.93 4.05
CA GLU A 138 6.76 11.22 2.82
C GLU A 138 5.30 11.51 2.43
N VAL A 139 4.63 12.40 3.17
CA VAL A 139 3.25 12.79 2.91
C VAL A 139 3.22 13.87 1.83
N VAL A 140 2.53 13.56 0.73
CA VAL A 140 2.29 14.49 -0.39
C VAL A 140 1.10 15.40 -0.07
N HIS A 141 0.02 14.83 0.46
CA HIS A 141 -1.17 15.57 0.86
C HIS A 141 -1.84 14.89 2.06
N ARG A 142 -2.33 15.67 3.02
CA ARG A 142 -3.15 15.21 4.15
C ARG A 142 -3.97 16.39 4.68
N ASP A 143 -5.28 16.30 4.55
CA ASP A 143 -6.21 17.25 5.17
C ASP A 143 -6.60 16.80 6.59
N GLU A 144 -7.59 17.46 7.20
CA GLU A 144 -8.08 17.13 8.54
C GLU A 144 -8.68 15.71 8.62
N ALA A 145 -9.40 15.26 7.59
CA ALA A 145 -9.98 13.92 7.55
C ALA A 145 -8.90 12.84 7.41
N GLY A 146 -7.87 13.11 6.60
CA GLY A 146 -6.68 12.26 6.50
C GLY A 146 -5.86 12.23 7.80
N ALA A 147 -5.73 13.35 8.50
CA ALA A 147 -5.02 13.42 9.78
C ALA A 147 -5.75 12.62 10.88
N GLU A 148 -7.09 12.78 10.98
CA GLU A 148 -7.91 11.99 11.90
C GLU A 148 -7.74 10.49 11.66
N LEU A 149 -7.68 10.09 10.38
CA LEU A 149 -7.50 8.69 9.99
C LEU A 149 -6.15 8.13 10.48
N VAL A 150 -5.05 8.86 10.26
CA VAL A 150 -3.70 8.46 10.69
C VAL A 150 -3.58 8.39 12.21
N ASP A 151 -4.17 9.36 12.93
CA ASP A 151 -4.18 9.38 14.40
C ASP A 151 -4.91 8.18 15.01
N ASN A 152 -5.84 7.61 14.24
CA ASN A 152 -6.63 6.45 14.62
C ASN A 152 -6.21 5.16 13.90
N ALA A 153 -4.96 5.07 13.41
CA ALA A 153 -4.44 3.88 12.73
C ALA A 153 -4.67 2.57 13.51
N HIS A 154 -4.56 2.62 14.84
CA HIS A 154 -4.78 1.49 15.75
C HIS A 154 -6.18 0.86 15.62
N ARG A 155 -7.19 1.61 15.14
CA ARG A 155 -8.57 1.13 14.95
C ARG A 155 -8.70 0.15 13.79
N PHE A 156 -7.74 0.14 12.85
CA PHE A 156 -7.73 -0.78 11.70
C PHE A 156 -6.95 -2.06 11.97
N VAL A 157 -6.15 -2.12 13.04
CA VAL A 157 -5.26 -3.25 13.29
C VAL A 157 -5.99 -4.35 14.04
N SER A 158 -5.96 -5.55 13.47
CA SER A 158 -6.53 -6.74 14.08
C SER A 158 -5.79 -8.00 13.65
N ARG A 159 -6.10 -9.13 14.30
CA ARG A 159 -5.56 -10.45 13.95
C ARG A 159 -5.92 -10.90 12.54
N LEU A 160 -6.98 -10.33 11.92
CA LEU A 160 -7.33 -10.60 10.53
C LEU A 160 -6.20 -10.24 9.54
N ALA A 161 -5.30 -9.33 9.92
CA ALA A 161 -4.12 -9.02 9.12
C ALA A 161 -3.22 -10.24 8.92
N ALA A 162 -3.13 -11.16 9.89
CA ALA A 162 -2.25 -12.32 9.78
C ALA A 162 -2.51 -13.15 8.51
N ASP A 163 -3.77 -13.48 8.23
CA ASP A 163 -4.14 -14.27 7.05
C ASP A 163 -3.84 -13.52 5.73
N ARG A 164 -3.99 -12.19 5.72
CA ARG A 164 -3.60 -11.39 4.55
C ARG A 164 -2.09 -11.39 4.36
N PHE A 165 -1.33 -11.08 5.40
CA PHE A 165 0.13 -11.06 5.33
C PHE A 165 0.67 -12.44 4.88
N LEU A 166 0.16 -13.54 5.45
CA LEU A 166 0.50 -14.91 5.05
C LEU A 166 0.16 -15.18 3.57
N GLY A 167 -1.05 -14.82 3.12
CA GLY A 167 -1.46 -15.04 1.73
C GLY A 167 -0.62 -14.26 0.72
N TYR A 168 -0.31 -12.99 1.02
CA TYR A 168 0.57 -12.18 0.18
C TYR A 168 2.01 -12.72 0.18
N LEU A 169 2.54 -13.08 1.35
CA LEU A 169 3.88 -13.65 1.49
C LEU A 169 4.00 -14.96 0.68
N ALA A 170 3.04 -15.87 0.81
CA ALA A 170 3.01 -17.13 0.06
C ALA A 170 3.00 -16.89 -1.46
N GLY A 171 2.23 -15.89 -1.92
CA GLY A 171 2.22 -15.49 -3.33
C GLY A 171 3.59 -14.96 -3.82
N GLN A 172 4.28 -14.16 -3.01
CA GLN A 172 5.63 -13.67 -3.33
C GLN A 172 6.66 -14.83 -3.33
N ARG A 173 6.54 -15.77 -2.39
CA ARG A 173 7.39 -16.95 -2.31
C ARG A 173 7.24 -17.84 -3.55
N ALA A 174 6.02 -18.17 -3.96
CA ALA A 174 5.76 -18.97 -5.15
C ALA A 174 6.29 -18.30 -6.43
N ALA A 175 6.20 -16.96 -6.51
CA ALA A 175 6.76 -16.20 -7.62
C ALA A 175 8.30 -16.15 -7.60
N MET A 176 8.91 -16.16 -6.42
CA MET A 176 10.37 -16.22 -6.25
C MET A 176 10.95 -17.56 -6.73
N THR A 177 10.30 -18.68 -6.44
CA THR A 177 10.77 -20.05 -6.76
C THR A 177 10.37 -20.52 -8.15
N GLY A 178 9.45 -19.81 -8.82
CA GLY A 178 8.98 -20.16 -10.16
C GLY A 178 8.07 -21.38 -10.20
N GLU A 179 7.28 -21.58 -9.14
CA GLU A 179 6.26 -22.63 -9.10
C GLU A 179 5.25 -22.49 -10.25
N ALA A 180 4.77 -23.63 -10.77
CA ALA A 180 3.89 -23.66 -11.92
C ALA A 180 2.58 -22.87 -11.65
N GLY A 181 2.32 -21.84 -12.46
CA GLY A 181 1.17 -20.94 -12.31
C GLY A 181 1.50 -19.63 -11.59
N ALA A 182 2.71 -19.45 -11.05
CA ALA A 182 3.16 -18.18 -10.53
C ALA A 182 3.57 -17.23 -11.67
N HIS A 183 3.18 -15.95 -11.58
CA HIS A 183 3.63 -14.92 -12.52
C HIS A 183 5.09 -14.54 -12.24
N THR A 184 6.03 -15.31 -12.78
CA THR A 184 7.46 -14.94 -12.74
C THR A 184 7.72 -13.85 -13.78
N ASN A 185 8.12 -12.66 -13.33
CA ASN A 185 8.14 -11.48 -14.19
C ASN A 185 9.54 -10.90 -14.44
N ARG A 186 10.60 -11.52 -13.90
CA ARG A 186 11.98 -11.01 -13.97
C ARG A 186 13.02 -12.12 -14.25
N PRO A 187 12.96 -12.80 -15.41
CA PRO A 187 13.94 -13.83 -15.77
C PRO A 187 15.39 -13.32 -15.74
N GLU A 188 15.60 -12.02 -15.95
CA GLU A 188 16.90 -11.37 -15.85
C GLU A 188 17.50 -11.44 -14.45
N LEU A 189 16.70 -11.37 -13.38
CA LEU A 189 17.20 -11.48 -12.00
C LEU A 189 17.57 -12.92 -11.67
N VAL A 190 16.73 -13.87 -12.10
CA VAL A 190 16.98 -15.31 -11.94
C VAL A 190 18.27 -15.72 -12.66
N ALA A 191 18.51 -15.19 -13.86
CA ALA A 191 19.73 -15.48 -14.62
C ALA A 191 21.01 -15.01 -13.92
N VAL A 192 20.95 -13.90 -13.16
CA VAL A 192 22.11 -13.32 -12.46
C VAL A 192 22.31 -13.93 -11.08
N HIS A 193 21.23 -14.09 -10.30
CA HIS A 193 21.30 -14.42 -8.87
C HIS A 193 20.80 -15.84 -8.54
N GLY A 194 20.25 -16.56 -9.52
CA GLY A 194 19.65 -17.89 -9.34
C GLY A 194 18.20 -17.88 -8.84
N TYR A 195 17.64 -16.71 -8.51
CA TYR A 195 16.24 -16.52 -8.10
C TYR A 195 15.79 -15.06 -8.28
N ASP A 196 14.48 -14.77 -8.18
CA ASP A 196 13.96 -13.41 -8.27
C ASP A 196 14.16 -12.65 -6.94
N THR A 197 15.24 -11.85 -6.88
CA THR A 197 15.59 -11.06 -5.69
C THR A 197 14.56 -9.99 -5.33
N LYS A 198 13.70 -9.57 -6.27
CA LYS A 198 12.62 -8.61 -5.99
C LYS A 198 11.50 -9.29 -5.21
N TYR A 199 11.05 -10.44 -5.69
CA TYR A 199 10.02 -11.22 -5.02
C TYR A 199 10.49 -11.76 -3.67
N ALA A 200 11.75 -12.19 -3.57
CA ALA A 200 12.39 -12.56 -2.31
C ALA A 200 12.33 -11.44 -1.26
N MET A 201 12.81 -10.24 -1.60
CA MET A 201 12.79 -9.10 -0.68
C MET A 201 11.35 -8.72 -0.29
N HIS A 202 10.40 -8.74 -1.23
CA HIS A 202 9.00 -8.44 -0.93
C HIS A 202 8.36 -9.47 0.01
N ALA A 203 8.64 -10.77 -0.16
CA ALA A 203 8.17 -11.82 0.75
C ALA A 203 8.68 -11.58 2.18
N LEU A 204 9.98 -11.36 2.33
CA LEU A 204 10.59 -11.09 3.63
C LEU A 204 10.09 -9.79 4.26
N ARG A 205 9.96 -8.72 3.47
CA ARG A 205 9.41 -7.45 3.95
C ARG A 205 8.00 -7.61 4.50
N LEU A 206 7.14 -8.37 3.81
CA LEU A 206 5.80 -8.71 4.31
C LEU A 206 5.88 -9.47 5.63
N GLY A 207 6.77 -10.47 5.71
CA GLY A 207 7.02 -11.21 6.94
C GLY A 207 7.39 -10.31 8.13
N VAL A 208 8.44 -9.49 7.96
CA VAL A 208 8.93 -8.56 8.98
C VAL A 208 7.85 -7.58 9.41
N GLN A 209 7.19 -6.91 8.46
CA GLN A 209 6.18 -5.90 8.76
C GLN A 209 4.91 -6.51 9.37
N GLY A 210 4.51 -7.70 8.93
CA GLY A 210 3.35 -8.40 9.50
C GLY A 210 3.61 -8.84 10.94
N VAL A 211 4.82 -9.33 11.22
CA VAL A 211 5.24 -9.66 12.59
C VAL A 211 5.26 -8.42 13.48
N GLU A 212 5.79 -7.30 12.99
CA GLU A 212 5.78 -6.03 13.73
C GLU A 212 4.34 -5.56 14.01
N LEU A 213 3.48 -5.56 12.99
CA LEU A 213 2.08 -5.14 13.10
C LEU A 213 1.33 -5.98 14.13
N LEU A 214 1.43 -7.30 14.07
CA LEU A 214 0.70 -8.21 14.97
C LEU A 214 1.29 -8.22 16.40
N SER A 215 2.56 -7.86 16.57
CA SER A 215 3.22 -7.80 17.89
C SER A 215 3.13 -6.44 18.56
N THR A 216 2.86 -5.36 17.82
CA THR A 216 2.94 -3.99 18.35
C THR A 216 1.74 -3.11 18.02
N GLY A 217 0.89 -3.53 17.09
CA GLY A 217 -0.19 -2.72 16.55
C GLY A 217 0.28 -1.63 15.57
N ARG A 218 1.54 -1.66 15.11
CA ARG A 218 2.13 -0.62 14.25
C ARG A 218 3.10 -1.20 13.23
N ILE A 219 3.34 -0.45 12.15
CA ILE A 219 4.43 -0.68 11.20
C ILE A 219 5.38 0.51 11.29
N SER A 220 6.68 0.25 11.34
CA SER A 220 7.71 1.30 11.30
C SER A 220 8.25 1.47 9.88
N LEU A 221 8.31 2.72 9.42
CA LEU A 221 8.82 3.09 8.12
C LEU A 221 9.84 4.23 8.27
N PRO A 222 11.06 4.11 7.69
CA PRO A 222 11.58 2.93 6.99
C PRO A 222 11.77 1.71 7.92
N VAL A 223 11.82 0.49 7.35
CA VAL A 223 11.91 -0.77 8.11
C VAL A 223 13.05 -0.67 9.14
N PRO A 224 12.88 -1.04 10.42
CA PRO A 224 13.96 -0.91 11.40
C PRO A 224 15.18 -1.81 11.11
N GLU A 225 16.33 -1.46 11.67
CA GLU A 225 17.48 -2.39 11.74
C GLU A 225 17.22 -3.47 12.80
N PRO A 226 17.72 -4.71 12.62
CA PRO A 226 18.63 -5.16 11.55
C PRO A 226 17.93 -5.58 10.25
N ASP A 227 16.60 -5.65 10.23
CA ASP A 227 15.84 -6.21 9.11
C ASP A 227 16.05 -5.43 7.81
N ARG A 228 16.15 -4.09 7.87
CA ARG A 228 16.44 -3.26 6.70
C ARG A 228 17.71 -3.67 5.99
N SER A 229 18.82 -3.83 6.71
CA SER A 229 20.10 -4.21 6.10
C SER A 229 20.01 -5.59 5.45
N TYR A 230 19.34 -6.54 6.11
CA TYR A 230 19.12 -7.87 5.55
C TYR A 230 18.25 -7.83 4.27
N LEU A 231 17.14 -7.08 4.28
CA LEU A 231 16.29 -6.89 3.10
C LEU A 231 17.06 -6.29 1.91
N ARG A 232 17.99 -5.37 2.17
CA ARG A 232 18.85 -4.78 1.13
C ARG A 232 19.85 -5.80 0.57
N ALA A 233 20.47 -6.62 1.43
CA ALA A 233 21.36 -7.69 1.00
C ALA A 233 20.64 -8.73 0.13
N VAL A 234 19.42 -9.14 0.52
CA VAL A 234 18.58 -10.02 -0.30
C VAL A 234 18.24 -9.38 -1.64
N ARG A 235 17.85 -8.10 -1.64
CA ARG A 235 17.51 -7.37 -2.87
C ARG A 235 18.70 -7.26 -3.84
N ALA A 236 19.91 -7.12 -3.30
CA ALA A 236 21.17 -7.10 -4.05
C ALA A 236 21.63 -8.50 -4.51
N GLY A 237 20.98 -9.57 -4.05
CA GLY A 237 21.35 -10.95 -4.36
C GLY A 237 22.63 -11.42 -3.65
N GLU A 238 22.98 -10.78 -2.52
CA GLU A 238 24.14 -11.13 -1.70
C GLU A 238 23.87 -12.33 -0.80
N VAL A 239 22.59 -12.64 -0.55
CA VAL A 239 22.14 -13.76 0.29
C VAL A 239 21.79 -14.96 -0.59
N PRO A 240 22.33 -16.17 -0.31
CA PRO A 240 21.99 -17.39 -1.04
C PRO A 240 20.51 -17.77 -0.88
N LEU A 241 19.90 -18.30 -1.94
CA LEU A 241 18.47 -18.70 -1.93
C LEU A 241 18.07 -19.59 -0.74
N PRO A 242 18.85 -20.62 -0.32
CA PRO A 242 18.46 -21.44 0.83
C PRO A 242 18.29 -20.65 2.13
N GLU A 243 19.11 -19.62 2.34
CA GLU A 243 19.04 -18.75 3.52
C GLU A 243 17.84 -17.80 3.43
N VAL A 244 17.56 -17.26 2.24
CA VAL A 244 16.33 -16.48 1.98
C VAL A 244 15.08 -17.31 2.26
N VAL A 245 15.01 -18.54 1.76
CA VAL A 245 13.87 -19.44 1.99
C VAL A 245 13.70 -19.74 3.47
N ALA A 246 14.79 -20.05 4.19
CA ALA A 246 14.72 -20.29 5.63
C ALA A 246 14.22 -19.07 6.42
N ALA A 247 14.62 -17.85 6.03
CA ALA A 247 14.14 -16.62 6.63
C ALA A 247 12.66 -16.34 6.32
N VAL A 248 12.19 -16.69 5.12
CA VAL A 248 10.76 -16.62 4.76
C VAL A 248 9.95 -17.63 5.59
N ASP A 249 10.43 -18.87 5.72
CA ASP A 249 9.80 -19.92 6.56
C ASP A 249 9.73 -19.50 8.04
N ASP A 250 10.77 -18.83 8.55
CA ASP A 250 10.77 -18.26 9.89
C ASP A 250 9.69 -17.20 10.08
N ALA A 251 9.60 -16.26 9.13
CA ALA A 251 8.61 -15.20 9.18
C ALA A 251 7.17 -15.76 9.06
N GLU A 252 6.93 -16.74 8.18
CA GLU A 252 5.64 -17.44 8.08
C GLU A 252 5.25 -18.09 9.41
N ARG A 253 6.18 -18.82 10.04
CA ARG A 253 5.93 -19.46 11.33
C ARG A 253 5.55 -18.43 12.41
N ARG A 254 6.29 -17.33 12.49
CA ARG A 254 6.02 -16.25 13.46
C ARG A 254 4.66 -15.59 13.21
N LEU A 255 4.28 -15.37 11.95
CA LEU A 255 2.95 -14.85 11.61
C LEU A 255 1.83 -15.83 12.03
N VAL A 256 2.03 -17.13 11.84
CA VAL A 256 1.07 -18.16 12.30
C VAL A 256 0.94 -18.16 13.81
N GLU A 257 2.05 -18.08 14.56
CA GLU A 257 2.03 -17.98 16.02
C GLU A 257 1.31 -16.71 16.50
N LEU A 258 1.53 -15.58 15.83
CA LEU A 258 0.93 -14.30 16.18
C LEU A 258 -0.55 -14.17 15.79
N ARG A 259 -1.01 -14.92 14.80
CA ARG A 259 -2.44 -14.95 14.40
C ARG A 259 -3.35 -15.22 15.59
N ASP A 260 -2.91 -16.09 16.50
CA ASP A 260 -3.70 -16.54 17.65
C ASP A 260 -3.31 -15.79 18.95
N SER A 261 -2.43 -14.78 18.86
CA SER A 261 -1.98 -13.95 19.97
C SER A 261 -3.00 -12.86 20.34
N ALA A 262 -3.14 -12.56 21.63
CA ALA A 262 -4.02 -11.49 22.13
C ALA A 262 -3.36 -10.09 22.13
N THR A 263 -2.25 -9.92 21.41
CA THR A 263 -1.47 -8.67 21.42
C THR A 263 -2.17 -7.53 20.65
N VAL A 264 -2.91 -7.88 19.60
CA VAL A 264 -3.79 -6.98 18.86
C VAL A 264 -5.23 -7.49 18.93
N PRO A 265 -6.25 -6.63 18.74
CA PRO A 265 -7.65 -7.03 18.79
C PRO A 265 -7.99 -8.13 17.78
N ASP A 266 -8.97 -8.94 18.13
CA ASP A 266 -9.52 -9.99 17.25
C ASP A 266 -10.09 -9.41 15.95
N GLU A 267 -10.81 -8.30 16.08
CA GLU A 267 -11.53 -7.60 15.02
C GLU A 267 -11.15 -6.10 15.04
N PRO A 268 -11.14 -5.42 13.89
CA PRO A 268 -10.92 -3.98 13.83
C PRO A 268 -12.18 -3.23 14.31
N ASP A 269 -12.05 -1.94 14.58
CA ASP A 269 -13.17 -1.10 15.03
C ASP A 269 -14.06 -0.65 13.86
N HIS A 270 -14.92 -1.57 13.42
CA HIS A 270 -15.88 -1.32 12.34
C HIS A 270 -16.80 -0.12 12.62
N ALA A 271 -17.24 0.06 13.87
CA ALA A 271 -18.17 1.13 14.23
C ALA A 271 -17.51 2.51 14.10
N TRP A 272 -16.25 2.63 14.54
CA TRP A 272 -15.50 3.88 14.37
C TRP A 272 -15.23 4.18 12.90
N VAL A 273 -14.84 3.18 12.10
CA VAL A 273 -14.55 3.35 10.67
C VAL A 273 -15.80 3.73 9.88
N ASP A 274 -16.94 3.10 10.15
CA ASP A 274 -18.21 3.44 9.52
C ASP A 274 -18.64 4.88 9.87
N GLY A 275 -18.56 5.22 11.16
CA GLY A 275 -18.81 6.58 11.62
C GLY A 275 -17.85 7.60 10.99
N TRP A 276 -16.59 7.23 10.72
CA TRP A 276 -15.57 8.09 10.11
C TRP A 276 -15.88 8.34 8.65
N LEU A 277 -16.20 7.30 7.89
CA LEU A 277 -16.66 7.44 6.51
C LEU A 277 -17.87 8.36 6.45
N HIS A 278 -18.90 8.09 7.25
CA HIS A 278 -20.15 8.85 7.23
C HIS A 278 -19.93 10.35 7.48
N ARG A 279 -19.25 10.71 8.58
CA ARG A 279 -19.00 12.12 8.91
C ARG A 279 -18.09 12.81 7.88
N SER A 280 -17.10 12.09 7.36
CA SER A 280 -16.17 12.63 6.36
C SER A 280 -16.86 12.93 5.03
N TYR A 281 -17.71 12.02 4.53
CA TYR A 281 -18.50 12.28 3.32
C TYR A 281 -19.45 13.46 3.49
N LEU A 282 -20.24 13.50 4.58
CA LEU A 282 -21.16 14.61 4.83
C LEU A 282 -20.43 15.95 4.89
N ALA A 283 -19.30 16.01 5.60
CA ALA A 283 -18.49 17.22 5.69
C ALA A 283 -17.86 17.61 4.34
N SER A 284 -17.47 16.64 3.51
CA SER A 284 -16.94 16.88 2.16
C SER A 284 -18.02 17.41 1.22
N TRP A 285 -19.20 16.80 1.22
CA TRP A 285 -20.32 17.20 0.36
C TRP A 285 -20.91 18.56 0.74
N ALA A 286 -20.93 18.91 2.02
CA ALA A 286 -21.39 20.22 2.48
C ALA A 286 -20.45 21.38 2.08
N ARG A 287 -19.19 21.10 1.72
CA ARG A 287 -18.18 22.09 1.30
C ARG A 287 -18.15 22.32 -0.21
N ARG A 288 -18.86 21.50 -0.99
CA ARG A 288 -18.97 21.61 -2.45
C ARG A 288 -20.15 22.49 -2.83
#